data_AF-A0A6I5CNY3-F1
#
_entry.id   AF-A0A6I5CNY3-F1
#
_cell.length_a   1.000
_cell.length_b   1.000
_cell.length_c   1.000
_cell.angle_alpha   90.00
_cell.angle_beta   90.00
_cell.angle_gamma   90.00
#
_symmetry.space_group_name_H-M   'P 1'
#
loop_
_entity.id
_entity.type
_entity.pdbx_description
1 polymer ?
#
loop_
_entity_poly.entity_id
_entity_poly.type
_entity_poly.pdbx_seq_one_letter_code
_entity_poly.pdbx_strand_id
1 'polypeptide(L)' 'MTDDGTADTPAAMGARLRIAREQCGATLTGVSRATGIAPSTLSRVETGRRRPTLE' A
#
# COMPACT_ATOMS: atom_id res chain seq x y z
N MET A 1 -13.14 23.31 -6.70
CA MET A 1 -13.05 22.31 -7.78
C MET A 1 -11.72 21.62 -7.58
N THR A 2 -11.69 20.59 -6.73
CA THR A 2 -10.46 19.94 -6.29
C THR A 2 -9.96 19.01 -7.40
N ASP A 3 -8.70 19.18 -7.74
CA ASP A 3 -7.90 18.32 -8.60
C ASP A 3 -7.93 16.87 -8.06
N ASP A 4 -8.95 16.11 -8.47
CA ASP A 4 -9.15 14.70 -8.15
C ASP A 4 -8.72 13.82 -9.34
N GLY A 5 -7.64 14.24 -10.02
CA GLY A 5 -7.05 13.54 -11.14
C GLY A 5 -6.12 12.41 -10.67
N THR A 6 -6.71 11.26 -10.34
CA THR A 6 -6.06 9.93 -10.43
C THR A 6 -4.66 9.82 -9.80
N ALA A 7 -4.58 9.92 -8.47
CA ALA A 7 -3.51 9.28 -7.71
C ALA A 7 -3.71 7.74 -7.61
N ASP A 8 -4.19 7.12 -8.69
CA ASP A 8 -4.40 5.67 -8.85
C ASP A 8 -3.12 4.96 -9.26
N THR A 9 -1.97 5.56 -8.98
CA THR A 9 -0.72 4.83 -9.07
C THR A 9 -0.66 3.90 -7.85
N PRO A 10 -0.45 2.58 -8.02
CA PRO A 10 -0.37 1.63 -6.91
C PRO A 10 0.62 2.05 -5.79
N ALA A 11 1.61 2.89 -6.12
CA ALA A 11 2.52 3.50 -5.16
C ALA A 11 1.83 4.50 -4.21
N ALA A 12 0.91 5.33 -4.70
CA ALA A 12 0.15 6.28 -3.88
C ALA A 12 -0.86 5.56 -2.98
N MET A 13 -1.47 4.47 -3.46
CA MET A 13 -2.29 3.57 -2.63
C MET A 13 -1.46 2.89 -1.53
N GLY A 14 -0.21 2.50 -1.85
CA GLY A 14 0.74 1.93 -0.89
C GLY A 14 1.01 2.83 0.32
N ALA A 15 1.28 4.11 0.08
CA ALA A 15 1.52 5.08 1.14
C ALA A 15 0.29 5.26 2.04
N ARG A 16 -0.92 5.33 1.47
CA ARG A 16 -2.17 5.43 2.24
C ARG A 16 -2.43 4.20 3.10
N LEU A 17 -2.19 3.00 2.55
CA LEU A 17 -2.33 1.75 3.29
C LEU A 17 -1.38 1.69 4.48
N ARG A 18 -0.12 2.11 4.29
CA ARG A 18 0.86 2.20 5.36
C ARG A 18 0.41 3.15 6.48
N ILE A 19 -0.04 4.35 6.12
CA ILE A 19 -0.51 5.35 7.09
C ILE A 19 -1.70 4.81 7.90
N ALA A 20 -2.70 4.22 7.24
CA ALA A 20 -3.86 3.65 7.92
C ALA A 20 -3.46 2.51 8.88
N ARG A 21 -2.51 1.66 8.47
CA ARG A 21 -1.97 0.58 9.31
C ARG A 21 -1.27 1.13 10.55
N GLU A 22 -0.43 2.15 10.38
CA GLU A 22 0.29 2.81 11.48
C GLU A 22 -0.66 3.53 12.45
N GLN A 23 -1.67 4.25 11.94
CA GLN A 23 -2.70 4.91 12.76
C GLN A 23 -3.51 3.92 13.59
N CYS A 24 -3.79 2.72 13.05
CA CYS A 24 -4.50 1.66 13.76
C CYS A 24 -3.59 0.83 14.69
N GLY A 25 -2.29 1.14 14.77
CA GLY A 25 -1.32 0.34 15.55
C GLY A 25 -1.16 -1.10 15.04
N ALA A 26 -1.55 -1.36 13.79
CA ALA A 26 -1.58 -2.70 13.22
C ALA A 26 -0.23 -3.10 12.64
N THR A 27 0.12 -4.38 12.76
CA THR A 27 1.30 -4.96 12.09
C THR A 27 0.92 -5.50 10.73
N LEU A 28 1.89 -5.63 9.81
CA LEU A 28 1.66 -6.28 8.50
C LEU A 28 1.09 -7.69 8.67
N THR A 29 1.52 -8.42 9.71
CA THR A 29 0.98 -9.74 10.06
C THR A 29 -0.47 -9.66 10.54
N GLY A 30 -0.84 -8.62 11.29
CA GLY A 30 -2.22 -8.39 11.72
C GLY A 30 -3.14 -8.10 10.53
N VAL A 31 -2.72 -7.20 9.64
CA VAL A 31 -3.46 -6.91 8.40
C VAL A 31 -3.52 -8.15 7.49
N SER A 32 -2.44 -8.93 7.43
CA SER A 32 -2.40 -10.20 6.69
C SER A 32 -3.44 -11.20 7.19
N ARG A 33 -3.60 -11.36 8.51
CA ARG A 33 -4.63 -12.23 9.08
C ARG A 33 -6.04 -11.74 8.79
N ALA A 34 -6.27 -10.43 8.79
CA ALA A 34 -7.58 -9.84 8.54
C ALA A 34 -7.98 -9.89 7.06
N THR A 35 -7.02 -9.77 6.14
CA THR A 35 -7.27 -9.67 4.69
C THR A 35 -6.96 -10.95 3.93
N GLY A 36 -6.26 -11.91 4.53
CA GLY A 36 -5.74 -13.11 3.87
C GLY A 36 -4.55 -12.83 2.92
N ILE A 37 -4.08 -11.58 2.83
CA ILE A 37 -2.96 -11.21 1.96
C ILE A 37 -1.66 -11.43 2.71
N ALA A 38 -0.67 -12.09 2.09
CA ALA A 38 0.62 -12.33 2.72
C ALA A 38 1.34 -11.01 3.13
N PRO A 39 2.09 -10.98 4.25
CA PRO A 39 2.79 -9.78 4.70
C PRO A 39 3.79 -9.22 3.66
N SER A 40 4.42 -10.11 2.87
CA SER A 40 5.33 -9.75 1.78
C SER A 40 4.63 -9.03 0.62
N THR A 41 3.38 -9.39 0.34
CA THR A 41 2.55 -8.72 -0.67
C THR A 41 2.09 -7.36 -0.17
N LEU A 42 1.64 -7.27 1.09
CA LEU A 42 1.31 -5.99 1.72
C LEU A 42 2.52 -5.05 1.76
N SER A 43 3.70 -5.56 2.10
CA SER A 43 4.95 -4.79 2.08
C SER A 43 5.29 -4.25 0.69
N ARG A 44 5.11 -5.05 -0.37
CA ARG A 44 5.30 -4.57 -1.76
C ARG A 44 4.31 -3.49 -2.16
N VAL A 45 3.05 -3.62 -1.73
CA VAL A 45 2.02 -2.61 -1.94
C VAL A 45 2.39 -1.34 -1.20
N GLU A 46 2.70 -1.40 0.11
CA GLU A 46 3.08 -0.26 0.95
C GLU A 46 4.34 0.47 0.44
N THR A 47 5.29 -0.27 -0.14
CA THR A 47 6.55 0.29 -0.65
C THR A 47 6.49 0.71 -2.11
N GLY A 48 5.36 0.49 -2.79
CA GLY A 48 5.19 0.84 -4.20
C GLY A 48 6.24 0.22 -5.13
N ARG A 49 6.88 -0.90 -4.74
CA ARG A 49 7.92 -1.56 -5.55
C ARG A 49 7.32 -2.32 -6.74
N ARG A 50 6.78 -1.57 -7.71
CA ARG A 50 6.96 -1.87 -9.13
C ARG A 50 7.95 -0.84 -9.64
N ARG A 51 9.23 -1.21 -9.75
CA ARG A 51 10.13 -0.54 -10.71
C ARG A 51 9.62 -0.99 -12.08
N PRO A 52 9.02 -0.13 -12.93
CA PRO A 52 9.05 -0.42 -14.35
C PRO A 52 10.53 -0.28 -14.74
N THR A 53 11.24 -1.39 -14.90
CA THR A 53 12.45 -1.37 -15.72
C THR A 53 11.96 -1.11 -17.13
N LEU A 54 11.99 0.16 -17.55
CA LEU A 54 11.95 0.56 -18.94
C LEU A 54 13.26 0.05 -19.55
N GLU A 55 13.15 -0.98 -20.38
CA GLU A 55 13.97 -1.11 -21.59
C GLU A 55 13.40 -0.13 -22.63
#